data_AF-A0A166AR27-F1
#
_entry.id   AF-A0A166AR27-F1
#
_cell.length_a   1.000
_cell.length_b   1.000
_cell.length_c   1.000
_cell.angle_alpha   90.00
_cell.angle_beta   90.00
_cell.angle_gamma   90.00
#
_symmetry.space_group_name_H-M   'P 1'
#
loop_
_entity.id
_entity.type
_entity.pdbx_description
1 polymer ?
#
loop_
_entity_poly.entity_id
_entity_poly.type
_entity_poly.pdbx_seq_one_letter_code
_entity_poly.pdbx_strand_id
1 'polypeptide(L)'
;MTNLPPTNDPSTETSLVPTFRTFEAQKEGFQRQFVAFPNNYVLTLTESLRDSPRGQPYSPYFGNELRGFVYVLRWAARPVEEHISGEVWRHLFDVEILGIFSTATLMPEFWLSKPDIQNGLIECLADCAHAIIAHDFISEPISDKMMECIPKIFRALWDHRDQLPVNTTDKFGVPTNILLALLIPECFQLAKLKGDKGFRVDSFVPHMAVFTRVALGEQWKDLSQAVLLPLSALGRGLDPGSIDTPGADVEKFVEDVIIAGVGMDAFMTCMKTDLEESQLDGLCTLFGALKAFRHRSSVFYAMFDLYRLPEAMMAAVDRVIGLETQRTWDLTLLYEHACYLFYMCVHKFGEAVIEGKTLSAPAVDGDIAFRILARGLDLISKPGDGELHDMALHMTGALIHTLHQITTISNQSGCDSMIVEFVSSMRRQARHEWWPTLCRIGTSTYRAENFKDENMSMFRDSWLELGEDLGLSPVRERARHDRETNLRCCCPGCVHHRVPFTSIAELRKCAGCGEVQYCSRGCQKMDWSRHKARCKRLRTR
;
A
#
# COMPACT_ATOMS: atom_id res chain seq x y z
N MET A 1 -41.73 27.69 -23.45
CA MET A 1 -42.61 28.44 -22.51
C MET A 1 -42.91 27.53 -21.33
N THR A 2 -42.04 27.55 -20.33
CA THR A 2 -42.23 26.91 -19.02
C THR A 2 -41.38 27.73 -18.04
N ASN A 3 -42.04 28.34 -17.06
CA ASN A 3 -41.49 29.31 -16.12
C ASN A 3 -40.55 28.63 -15.11
N LEU A 4 -39.32 29.14 -15.00
CA LEU A 4 -38.41 28.89 -13.89
C LEU A 4 -38.58 30.01 -12.84
N PRO A 5 -38.49 29.71 -11.53
CA PRO A 5 -38.60 30.72 -10.47
C PRO A 5 -37.29 31.53 -10.34
N PRO A 6 -37.35 32.74 -9.76
CA PRO A 6 -36.22 33.66 -9.73
C PRO A 6 -35.12 33.21 -8.77
N THR A 7 -33.90 33.52 -9.18
CA THR A 7 -32.62 33.27 -8.52
C THR A 7 -32.47 33.99 -7.19
N ASN A 8 -31.83 33.30 -6.24
CA ASN A 8 -31.52 33.75 -4.89
C ASN A 8 -30.72 35.07 -4.83
N ASP A 9 -31.08 35.85 -3.82
CA ASP A 9 -30.45 37.09 -3.35
C ASP A 9 -29.06 36.81 -2.73
N PRO A 10 -27.97 37.47 -3.18
CA PRO A 10 -26.62 37.26 -2.66
C PRO A 10 -26.28 38.10 -1.40
N SER A 11 -27.27 38.64 -0.67
CA SER A 11 -27.02 39.58 0.45
C SER A 11 -26.91 38.97 1.85
N THR A 12 -26.85 37.65 2.01
CA THR A 12 -26.63 37.00 3.33
C THR A 12 -25.48 36.00 3.32
N GLU A 13 -24.27 36.45 2.96
CA GLU A 13 -23.03 35.81 3.41
C GLU A 13 -22.59 36.49 4.72
N THR A 14 -23.15 36.05 5.84
CA THR A 14 -22.57 36.32 7.16
C THR A 14 -21.22 35.63 7.23
N SER A 15 -20.17 36.43 6.99
CA SER A 15 -18.77 36.12 7.24
C SER A 15 -18.57 35.52 8.64
N LEU A 16 -18.43 34.20 8.68
CA LEU A 16 -17.93 33.43 9.82
C LEU A 16 -16.49 32.97 9.54
N VAL A 17 -15.67 33.85 8.97
CA VAL A 17 -14.21 33.64 8.89
C VAL A 17 -13.57 34.64 9.86
N PRO A 18 -13.05 34.18 11.01
CA PRO A 18 -12.35 35.06 11.92
C PRO A 18 -11.14 35.66 11.21
N THR A 19 -10.92 36.96 11.36
CA THR A 19 -9.74 37.63 10.80
C THR A 19 -8.47 37.10 11.46
N PHE A 20 -7.36 37.01 10.70
CA PHE A 20 -6.05 36.54 11.18
C PHE A 20 -5.58 37.18 12.51
N ARG A 21 -5.94 38.45 12.76
CA ARG A 21 -5.65 39.15 14.04
C ARG A 21 -6.40 38.60 15.25
N THR A 22 -7.60 38.04 15.04
CA THR A 22 -8.39 37.40 16.09
C THR A 22 -7.75 36.08 16.52
N PHE A 23 -7.12 35.38 15.57
CA PHE A 23 -6.40 34.12 15.83
C PHE A 23 -5.11 34.33 16.63
N GLU A 24 -4.25 35.28 16.26
CA GLU A 24 -3.02 35.60 17.01
C GLU A 24 -3.33 36.05 18.45
N ALA A 25 -4.39 36.84 18.66
CA ALA A 25 -4.83 37.24 19.99
C ALA A 25 -5.41 36.07 20.81
N GLN A 26 -6.10 35.12 20.18
CA GLN A 26 -6.56 33.89 20.82
C GLN A 26 -5.41 32.96 21.16
N LYS A 27 -4.37 32.88 20.31
CA LYS A 27 -3.13 32.13 20.56
C LYS A 27 -2.34 32.71 21.71
N GLU A 28 -2.07 34.02 21.74
CA GLU A 28 -1.39 34.66 22.86
C GLU A 28 -2.22 34.59 24.15
N GLY A 29 -3.54 34.75 24.05
CA GLY A 29 -4.46 34.61 25.18
C GLY A 29 -4.45 33.18 25.73
N PHE A 30 -4.48 32.19 24.85
CA PHE A 30 -4.37 30.78 25.18
C PHE A 30 -3.00 30.48 25.80
N GLN A 31 -1.88 30.87 25.19
CA GLN A 31 -0.55 30.66 25.76
C GLN A 31 -0.39 31.32 27.14
N ARG A 32 -0.90 32.54 27.33
CA ARG A 32 -0.86 33.22 28.64
C ARG A 32 -1.74 32.53 29.68
N GLN A 33 -2.96 32.13 29.32
CA GLN A 33 -3.86 31.41 30.23
C GLN A 33 -3.34 30.00 30.53
N PHE A 34 -2.84 29.31 29.51
CA PHE A 34 -2.38 27.94 29.57
C PHE A 34 -1.06 27.80 30.31
N VAL A 35 -0.15 28.79 30.26
CA VAL A 35 1.06 28.82 31.10
C VAL A 35 0.72 29.16 32.56
N ALA A 36 -0.36 29.91 32.81
CA ALA A 36 -0.78 30.29 34.16
C ALA A 36 -1.63 29.24 34.90
N PHE A 37 -2.34 28.37 34.17
CA PHE A 37 -3.32 27.41 34.73
C PHE A 37 -3.04 25.90 34.59
N PRO A 38 -1.97 25.40 33.95
CA PRO A 38 -1.94 23.99 33.51
C PRO A 38 -1.80 23.07 34.72
N ASN A 39 -0.91 23.39 35.65
CA ASN A 39 -0.65 22.55 36.82
C ASN A 39 -1.91 22.29 37.64
N ASN A 40 -2.67 23.32 38.02
CA ASN A 40 -3.86 23.10 38.83
C ASN A 40 -4.93 22.33 38.08
N TYR A 41 -5.18 22.60 36.79
CA TYR A 41 -6.25 21.93 36.06
C TYR A 41 -5.90 20.47 35.72
N VAL A 42 -4.67 20.24 35.28
CA VAL A 42 -4.12 18.90 35.02
C VAL A 42 -4.05 18.07 36.30
N LEU A 43 -3.55 18.64 37.40
CA LEU A 43 -3.53 17.97 38.70
C LEU A 43 -4.95 17.69 39.19
N THR A 44 -5.88 18.66 39.11
CA THR A 44 -7.29 18.46 39.50
C THR A 44 -7.92 17.33 38.68
N LEU A 45 -7.68 17.29 37.37
CA LEU A 45 -8.21 16.26 36.49
C LEU A 45 -7.58 14.90 36.80
N THR A 46 -6.27 14.86 37.07
CA THR A 46 -5.53 13.64 37.43
C THR A 46 -5.97 13.10 38.78
N GLU A 47 -6.13 13.96 39.78
CA GLU A 47 -6.68 13.63 41.10
C GLU A 47 -8.13 13.15 40.98
N SER A 48 -8.95 13.84 40.17
CA SER A 48 -10.34 13.41 39.92
C SER A 48 -10.44 12.06 39.18
N LEU A 49 -9.51 11.78 38.27
CA LEU A 49 -9.41 10.47 37.61
C LEU A 49 -8.92 9.38 38.58
N ARG A 50 -8.00 9.72 39.49
CA ARG A 50 -7.42 8.80 40.49
C ARG A 50 -8.39 8.47 41.63
N ASP A 51 -9.14 9.46 42.10
CA ASP A 51 -10.01 9.37 43.27
C ASP A 51 -11.44 8.92 42.93
N SER A 52 -11.76 8.75 41.64
CA SER A 52 -13.07 8.22 41.22
C SER A 52 -13.24 6.77 41.72
N PRO A 53 -14.26 6.48 42.56
CA PRO A 53 -14.49 5.14 43.06
C PRO A 53 -14.87 4.20 41.91
N ARG A 54 -14.05 3.16 41.70
CA ARG A 54 -14.28 2.13 40.68
C ARG A 54 -15.73 1.65 40.70
N GLY A 55 -16.47 1.90 39.61
CA GLY A 55 -17.82 1.37 39.43
C GLY A 55 -18.98 2.30 39.81
N GLN A 56 -18.76 3.56 40.18
CA GLN A 56 -19.84 4.55 40.21
C GLN A 56 -19.91 5.33 38.87
N PRO A 57 -21.10 5.50 38.27
CA PRO A 57 -21.26 6.33 37.08
C PRO A 57 -20.88 7.77 37.41
N TYR A 58 -20.08 8.39 36.55
CA TYR A 58 -19.61 9.76 36.77
C TYR A 58 -20.75 10.74 36.99
N SER A 59 -20.51 11.67 37.91
CA SER A 59 -21.31 12.90 37.99
C SER A 59 -21.37 13.56 36.61
N PRO A 60 -22.54 14.01 36.13
CA PRO A 60 -22.68 14.77 34.89
C PRO A 60 -21.72 15.98 34.80
N TYR A 61 -21.28 16.51 35.94
CA TYR A 61 -20.30 17.58 36.03
C TYR A 61 -18.91 17.17 35.53
N PHE A 62 -18.44 15.98 35.90
CA PHE A 62 -17.13 15.47 35.46
C PHE A 62 -17.06 15.26 33.94
N GLY A 63 -18.15 14.74 33.35
CA GLY A 63 -18.25 14.59 31.90
C GLY A 63 -18.17 15.93 31.16
N ASN A 64 -18.67 17.03 31.75
CA ASN A 64 -18.57 18.36 31.17
C ASN A 64 -17.17 18.98 31.33
N GLU A 65 -16.50 18.74 32.45
CA GLU A 65 -15.12 19.19 32.69
C GLU A 65 -14.13 18.47 31.79
N LEU A 66 -14.21 17.13 31.70
CA LEU A 66 -13.38 16.35 30.78
C LEU A 66 -13.63 16.76 29.33
N ARG A 67 -14.90 16.94 28.94
CA ARG A 67 -15.26 17.43 27.60
C ARG A 67 -14.70 18.83 27.35
N GLY A 68 -14.80 19.74 28.30
CA GLY A 68 -14.22 21.08 28.22
C GLY A 68 -12.70 21.03 28.06
N PHE A 69 -12.03 20.21 28.88
CA PHE A 69 -10.60 19.99 28.84
C PHE A 69 -10.14 19.39 27.51
N VAL A 70 -10.77 18.31 27.06
CA VAL A 70 -10.52 17.70 25.75
C VAL A 70 -10.76 18.69 24.62
N TYR A 71 -11.79 19.56 24.71
CA TYR A 71 -11.97 20.61 23.71
C TYR A 71 -10.87 21.65 23.73
N VAL A 72 -10.46 22.12 24.91
CA VAL A 72 -9.39 23.11 25.06
C VAL A 72 -8.07 22.55 24.52
N LEU A 73 -7.75 21.30 24.84
CA LEU A 73 -6.57 20.62 24.35
C LEU A 73 -6.64 20.29 22.89
N ARG A 74 -7.78 19.83 22.38
CA ARG A 74 -7.97 19.64 20.94
C ARG A 74 -7.80 20.95 20.18
N TRP A 75 -8.29 22.06 20.75
CA TRP A 75 -8.11 23.38 20.16
C TRP A 75 -6.65 23.84 20.23
N ALA A 76 -5.95 23.50 21.32
CA ALA A 76 -4.53 23.73 21.45
C ALA A 76 -3.74 22.91 20.42
N ALA A 77 -3.98 21.60 20.40
CA ALA A 77 -3.24 20.57 19.68
C ALA A 77 -3.55 20.53 18.19
N ARG A 78 -4.73 20.99 17.75
CA ARG A 78 -5.08 21.02 16.33
C ARG A 78 -4.07 21.87 15.53
N PRO A 79 -3.39 21.27 14.55
CA PRO A 79 -2.49 21.99 13.67
C PRO A 79 -3.33 22.69 12.60
N VAL A 80 -4.00 23.78 12.96
CA VAL A 80 -4.40 24.78 11.97
C VAL A 80 -3.20 25.70 11.80
N GLU A 81 -2.23 25.25 11.00
CA GLU A 81 -1.06 26.01 10.53
C GLU A 81 -0.07 26.47 11.65
N GLU A 82 0.98 25.69 11.88
CA GLU A 82 2.32 26.10 12.39
C GLU A 82 2.53 26.65 13.83
N HIS A 83 1.61 26.55 14.82
CA HIS A 83 1.67 27.50 15.95
C HIS A 83 1.74 27.02 17.42
N ILE A 84 1.87 25.72 17.74
CA ILE A 84 2.41 25.35 19.06
C ILE A 84 3.92 25.23 18.94
N SER A 85 4.66 26.06 19.67
CA SER A 85 6.11 25.93 19.71
C SER A 85 6.51 24.64 20.42
N GLY A 86 7.67 24.07 20.07
CA GLY A 86 8.22 22.93 20.80
C GLY A 86 8.36 23.21 22.31
N GLU A 87 8.54 24.47 22.73
CA GLU A 87 8.55 24.85 24.15
C GLU A 87 7.21 24.62 24.85
N VAL A 88 6.09 24.95 24.20
CA VAL A 88 4.76 24.71 24.77
C VAL A 88 4.46 23.20 24.84
N TRP A 89 4.83 22.44 23.80
CA TRP A 89 4.73 20.97 23.86
C TRP A 89 5.59 20.37 24.97
N ARG A 90 6.82 20.85 25.14
CA ARG A 90 7.69 20.41 26.24
C ARG A 90 7.03 20.69 27.60
N HIS A 91 6.47 21.88 27.78
CA HIS A 91 5.74 22.20 29.01
C HIS A 91 4.51 21.28 29.22
N LEU A 92 3.74 21.02 28.17
CA LEU A 92 2.62 20.06 28.19
C LEU A 92 3.09 18.66 28.62
N PHE A 93 4.23 18.21 28.11
CA PHE A 93 4.81 16.92 28.47
C PHE A 93 5.36 16.89 29.90
N ASP A 94 5.96 17.99 30.37
CA ASP A 94 6.43 18.15 31.74
C ASP A 94 5.27 18.08 32.75
N VAL A 95 4.08 18.56 32.38
CA VAL A 95 2.86 18.41 33.20
C VAL A 95 2.14 17.08 32.99
N GLU A 96 2.81 16.08 32.43
CA GLU A 96 2.30 14.71 32.24
C GLU A 96 1.04 14.60 31.36
N ILE A 97 0.84 15.47 30.36
CA ILE A 97 -0.35 15.43 29.49
C ILE A 97 -0.59 14.03 28.87
N LEU A 98 0.48 13.37 28.45
CA LEU A 98 0.44 12.01 27.92
C LEU A 98 0.01 10.98 28.97
N GLY A 99 0.43 11.18 30.23
CA GLY A 99 -0.02 10.36 31.35
C GLY A 99 -1.52 10.47 31.58
N ILE A 100 -2.08 11.67 31.44
CA ILE A 100 -3.53 11.91 31.54
C ILE A 100 -4.26 11.19 30.41
N PHE A 101 -3.85 11.39 29.15
CA PHE A 101 -4.54 10.79 28.00
C PHE A 101 -4.46 9.27 28.00
N SER A 102 -3.29 8.72 28.32
CA SER A 102 -3.13 7.27 28.44
C SER A 102 -3.98 6.71 29.59
N THR A 103 -3.96 7.34 30.77
CA THR A 103 -4.79 6.92 31.91
C THR A 103 -6.27 6.99 31.56
N ALA A 104 -6.74 8.11 31.01
CA ALA A 104 -8.14 8.28 30.62
C ALA A 104 -8.59 7.21 29.61
N THR A 105 -7.78 6.91 28.60
CA THR A 105 -8.10 5.89 27.58
C THR A 105 -8.14 4.46 28.15
N LEU A 106 -7.40 4.21 29.24
CA LEU A 106 -7.36 2.91 29.92
C LEU A 106 -8.49 2.72 30.95
N MET A 107 -9.27 3.75 31.24
CA MET A 107 -10.36 3.65 32.22
C MET A 107 -11.59 2.96 31.62
N PRO A 108 -12.26 2.03 32.35
CA PRO A 108 -13.49 1.39 31.87
C PRO A 108 -14.58 2.39 31.44
N GLU A 109 -14.66 3.52 32.14
CA GLU A 109 -15.65 4.56 31.91
C GLU A 109 -15.45 5.33 30.60
N PHE A 110 -14.23 5.33 30.04
CA PHE A 110 -13.96 5.90 28.72
C PHE A 110 -14.82 5.24 27.64
N TRP A 111 -14.97 3.92 27.71
CA TRP A 111 -15.75 3.14 26.74
C TRP A 111 -17.25 3.35 26.88
N LEU A 112 -17.71 3.79 28.05
CA LEU A 112 -19.10 4.20 28.31
C LEU A 112 -19.36 5.69 28.01
N SER A 113 -18.32 6.45 27.69
CA SER A 113 -18.41 7.88 27.46
C SER A 113 -19.00 8.22 26.08
N LYS A 114 -19.33 9.50 25.87
CA LYS A 114 -19.88 9.95 24.58
C LYS A 114 -18.82 9.85 23.47
N PRO A 115 -19.21 9.53 22.23
CA PRO A 115 -18.30 9.46 21.08
C PRO A 115 -17.37 10.65 20.92
N ASP A 116 -17.83 11.87 21.23
CA ASP A 116 -17.01 13.07 21.08
C ASP A 116 -15.87 13.18 22.11
N ILE A 117 -16.02 12.58 23.29
CA ILE A 117 -14.95 12.48 24.29
C ILE A 117 -13.92 11.44 23.83
N GLN A 118 -14.39 10.27 23.36
CA GLN A 118 -13.53 9.23 22.83
C GLN A 118 -12.69 9.73 21.64
N ASN A 119 -13.35 10.38 20.69
CA ASN A 119 -12.70 10.96 19.52
C ASN A 119 -11.69 12.04 19.91
N GLY A 120 -12.07 12.96 20.79
CA GLY A 120 -11.16 14.02 21.22
C GLY A 120 -9.90 13.48 21.92
N LEU A 121 -10.01 12.43 22.73
CA LEU A 121 -8.84 11.81 23.36
C LEU A 121 -7.95 11.05 22.37
N ILE A 122 -8.53 10.33 21.40
CA ILE A 122 -7.76 9.66 20.34
C ILE A 122 -7.02 10.69 19.48
N GLU A 123 -7.67 11.81 19.12
CA GLU A 123 -7.05 12.93 18.40
C GLU A 123 -5.89 13.52 19.19
N CYS A 124 -6.08 13.81 20.48
CA CYS A 124 -5.00 14.32 21.33
C CYS A 124 -3.80 13.36 21.45
N LEU A 125 -4.04 12.04 21.48
CA LEU A 125 -2.95 11.06 21.44
C LEU A 125 -2.19 11.08 20.11
N ALA A 126 -2.90 11.26 18.99
CA ALA A 126 -2.29 11.37 17.67
C ALA A 126 -1.43 12.64 17.58
N ASP A 127 -1.96 13.76 18.08
CA ASP A 127 -1.25 15.04 18.12
C ASP A 127 0.00 14.95 19.01
N CYS A 128 -0.05 14.25 20.14
CA CYS A 128 1.13 13.99 20.96
C CYS A 128 2.21 13.19 20.21
N ALA A 129 1.82 12.12 19.49
CA ALA A 129 2.76 11.33 18.69
C ALA A 129 3.41 12.20 17.59
N HIS A 130 2.58 12.95 16.86
CA HIS A 130 3.02 13.86 15.81
C HIS A 130 3.96 14.94 16.35
N ALA A 131 3.63 15.57 17.48
CA ALA A 131 4.45 16.61 18.09
C ALA A 131 5.85 16.11 18.50
N ILE A 132 5.94 14.89 19.02
CA ILE A 132 7.23 14.26 19.35
C ILE A 132 8.10 14.14 18.09
N ILE A 133 7.51 13.79 16.95
CA ILE A 133 8.23 13.65 15.67
C ILE A 133 8.58 15.02 15.08
N ALA A 134 7.60 15.92 14.97
CA ALA A 134 7.73 17.21 14.30
C ALA A 134 8.70 18.17 15.01
N HIS A 135 8.85 18.05 16.34
CA HIS A 135 9.77 18.87 17.14
C HIS A 135 11.05 18.16 17.56
N ASP A 136 11.35 17.00 16.97
CA ASP A 136 12.58 16.21 17.23
C ASP A 136 12.78 15.81 18.70
N PHE A 137 11.68 15.52 19.42
CA PHE A 137 11.73 15.01 20.80
C PHE A 137 12.00 13.50 20.86
N ILE A 138 12.50 12.92 19.77
CA ILE A 138 12.77 11.48 19.63
C ILE A 138 13.83 11.04 20.65
N SER A 139 14.80 11.91 20.99
CA SER A 139 15.82 11.60 22.00
C SER A 139 15.38 11.91 23.44
N GLU A 140 14.21 12.52 23.63
CA GLU A 140 13.74 12.95 24.94
C GLU A 140 12.98 11.82 25.68
N PRO A 141 12.97 11.82 27.03
CA PRO A 141 12.28 10.81 27.84
C PRO A 141 10.77 10.68 27.54
N ILE A 142 10.14 11.75 27.03
CA ILE A 142 8.73 11.72 26.66
C ILE A 142 8.43 10.71 25.55
N SER A 143 9.36 10.55 24.61
CA SER A 143 9.21 9.59 23.53
C SER A 143 9.23 8.15 24.07
N ASP A 144 10.08 7.85 25.05
CA ASP A 144 10.10 6.53 25.71
C ASP A 144 8.79 6.29 26.48
N LYS A 145 8.28 7.31 27.17
CA LYS A 145 6.97 7.24 27.85
C LYS A 145 5.83 6.96 26.87
N MET A 146 5.85 7.58 25.69
CA MET A 146 4.88 7.32 24.62
C MET A 146 4.99 5.88 24.13
N MET A 147 6.20 5.40 23.86
CA MET A 147 6.44 4.01 23.44
C MET A 147 6.01 2.98 24.50
N GLU A 148 6.15 3.27 25.79
CA GLU A 148 5.66 2.40 26.87
C GLU A 148 4.12 2.39 26.97
N CYS A 149 3.47 3.51 26.62
CA CYS A 149 2.01 3.64 26.68
C CYS A 149 1.31 3.03 25.47
N ILE A 150 1.91 3.11 24.28
CA ILE A 150 1.31 2.67 23.00
C ILE A 150 0.73 1.24 23.11
N PRO A 151 1.47 0.20 23.56
CA PRO A 151 0.91 -1.15 23.64
C PRO A 151 -0.32 -1.26 24.56
N LYS A 152 -0.33 -0.52 25.66
CA LYS A 152 -1.45 -0.52 26.63
C LYS A 152 -2.68 0.14 26.01
N ILE A 153 -2.50 1.31 25.39
CA ILE A 153 -3.56 2.07 24.72
C ILE A 153 -4.17 1.27 23.57
N PHE A 154 -3.33 0.74 22.68
CA PHE A 154 -3.79 -0.02 21.50
C PHE A 154 -4.45 -1.34 21.89
N ARG A 155 -4.00 -2.00 22.96
CA ARG A 155 -4.70 -3.16 23.52
C ARG A 155 -6.09 -2.78 24.01
N ALA A 156 -6.23 -1.70 24.76
CA ALA A 156 -7.53 -1.26 25.25
C ALA A 156 -8.46 -0.86 24.09
N LEU A 157 -7.96 -0.15 23.08
CA LEU A 157 -8.71 0.15 21.84
C LEU A 157 -9.18 -1.11 21.13
N TRP A 158 -8.33 -2.14 21.07
CA TRP A 158 -8.69 -3.42 20.45
C TRP A 158 -9.73 -4.19 21.26
N ASP A 159 -9.55 -4.30 22.58
CA ASP A 159 -10.44 -5.03 23.49
C ASP A 159 -11.84 -4.43 23.52
N HIS A 160 -11.95 -3.13 23.28
CA HIS A 160 -13.21 -2.38 23.25
C HIS A 160 -13.63 -1.90 21.86
N ARG A 161 -13.07 -2.49 20.79
CA ARG A 161 -13.30 -2.05 19.40
C ARG A 161 -14.76 -2.01 18.96
N ASP A 162 -15.60 -2.90 19.49
CA ASP A 162 -17.03 -2.95 19.18
C ASP A 162 -17.82 -1.79 19.81
N GLN A 163 -17.22 -1.10 20.79
CA GLN A 163 -17.77 0.09 21.44
C GLN A 163 -17.26 1.37 20.79
N LEU A 164 -16.25 1.28 19.90
CA LEU A 164 -15.74 2.44 19.19
C LEU A 164 -16.78 2.90 18.17
N PRO A 165 -17.06 4.21 18.11
CA PRO A 165 -18.19 4.69 17.33
C PRO A 165 -17.69 5.02 15.91
N VAL A 166 -17.12 4.01 15.23
CA VAL A 166 -16.39 4.08 13.95
C VAL A 166 -17.17 4.75 12.81
N ASN A 167 -18.50 4.65 12.83
CA ASN A 167 -19.38 5.29 11.83
C ASN A 167 -20.03 6.58 12.33
N THR A 168 -19.80 6.97 13.58
CA THR A 168 -20.33 8.23 14.10
C THR A 168 -19.31 9.34 13.85
N THR A 169 -19.80 10.42 13.29
CA THR A 169 -19.03 11.66 13.21
C THR A 169 -19.08 12.36 14.56
N ASP A 170 -17.97 12.97 14.97
CA ASP A 170 -18.02 13.95 16.04
C ASP A 170 -18.81 15.21 15.63
N LYS A 171 -18.86 16.21 16.52
CA LYS A 171 -19.55 17.48 16.23
C LYS A 171 -18.95 18.28 15.06
N PHE A 172 -17.76 17.91 14.58
CA PHE A 172 -17.09 18.52 13.43
C PHE A 172 -17.21 17.66 12.17
N GLY A 173 -17.98 16.58 12.20
CA GLY A 173 -18.15 15.72 11.03
C GLY A 173 -17.00 14.73 10.83
N VAL A 174 -16.09 14.54 11.80
CA VAL A 174 -14.93 13.63 11.68
C VAL A 174 -15.24 12.28 12.35
N PRO A 175 -15.32 11.18 11.58
CA PRO A 175 -15.45 9.82 12.10
C PRO A 175 -14.26 9.34 12.96
N THR A 176 -14.51 8.47 13.93
CA THR A 176 -13.46 7.89 14.81
C THR A 176 -12.40 7.10 14.04
N ASN A 177 -12.80 6.37 13.01
CA ASN A 177 -11.87 5.60 12.17
C ASN A 177 -10.83 6.49 11.47
N ILE A 178 -11.15 7.75 11.15
CA ILE A 178 -10.18 8.72 10.64
C ILE A 178 -9.13 9.06 11.69
N LEU A 179 -9.55 9.28 12.94
CA LEU A 179 -8.63 9.62 14.02
C LEU A 179 -7.68 8.46 14.34
N LEU A 180 -8.18 7.23 14.31
CA LEU A 180 -7.33 6.03 14.37
C LEU A 180 -6.36 5.98 13.18
N ALA A 181 -6.82 6.35 11.98
CA ALA A 181 -6.00 6.40 10.78
C ALA A 181 -4.90 7.46 10.82
N LEU A 182 -5.01 8.46 11.71
CA LEU A 182 -3.96 9.43 12.01
C LEU A 182 -3.03 8.92 13.13
N LEU A 183 -3.58 8.37 14.21
CA LEU A 183 -2.80 7.88 15.35
C LEU A 183 -1.84 6.74 14.94
N ILE A 184 -2.33 5.77 14.16
CA ILE A 184 -1.58 4.57 13.77
C ILE A 184 -0.26 4.89 13.05
N PRO A 185 -0.25 5.66 11.94
CA PRO A 185 0.99 5.96 11.23
C PRO A 185 1.96 6.82 12.04
N GLU A 186 1.46 7.73 12.89
CA GLU A 186 2.32 8.55 13.76
C GLU A 186 3.02 7.70 14.82
N CYS A 187 2.28 6.81 15.49
CA CYS A 187 2.89 5.85 16.41
C CYS A 187 3.91 4.95 15.69
N PHE A 188 3.62 4.53 14.46
CA PHE A 188 4.52 3.70 13.66
C PHE A 188 5.80 4.44 13.27
N GLN A 189 5.66 5.68 12.83
CA GLN A 189 6.80 6.51 12.48
C GLN A 189 7.65 6.82 13.71
N LEU A 190 7.03 7.06 14.87
CA LEU A 190 7.74 7.25 16.14
C LEU A 190 8.57 6.01 16.53
N ALA A 191 7.98 4.82 16.46
CA ALA A 191 8.66 3.57 16.74
C ALA A 191 9.89 3.38 15.82
N LYS A 192 9.70 3.63 14.51
CA LYS A 192 10.77 3.55 13.51
C LYS A 192 11.91 4.52 13.81
N LEU A 193 11.61 5.75 14.20
CA LEU A 193 12.61 6.77 14.53
C LEU A 193 13.39 6.43 15.81
N LYS A 194 12.78 5.70 16.75
CA LYS A 194 13.45 5.14 17.93
C LYS A 194 14.37 3.94 17.62
N GLY A 195 14.49 3.56 16.35
CA GLY A 195 15.27 2.40 15.95
C GLY A 195 14.56 1.08 16.20
N ASP A 196 13.28 1.09 16.56
CA ASP A 196 12.48 -0.13 16.56
C ASP A 196 12.28 -0.56 15.10
N LYS A 197 12.56 -1.84 14.82
CA LYS A 197 12.50 -2.40 13.46
C LYS A 197 11.06 -2.55 12.96
N GLY A 198 10.08 -2.30 13.81
CA GLY A 198 8.66 -2.29 13.51
C GLY A 198 7.86 -2.74 14.71
N PHE A 199 6.55 -2.47 14.70
CA PHE A 199 5.69 -2.95 15.76
C PHE A 199 5.58 -4.47 15.76
N ARG A 200 5.95 -5.06 16.89
CA ARG A 200 5.63 -6.46 17.21
C ARG A 200 4.12 -6.65 17.29
N VAL A 201 3.66 -7.88 17.05
CA VAL A 201 2.24 -8.26 17.13
C VAL A 201 1.62 -7.88 18.48
N ASP A 202 2.38 -8.03 19.58
CA ASP A 202 1.94 -7.75 20.95
C ASP A 202 1.80 -6.25 21.31
N SER A 203 2.18 -5.35 20.40
CA SER A 203 1.92 -3.90 20.52
C SER A 203 0.48 -3.50 20.23
N PHE A 204 -0.33 -4.40 19.64
CA PHE A 204 -1.70 -4.14 19.19
C PHE A 204 -1.86 -3.04 18.12
N VAL A 205 -0.78 -2.36 17.69
CA VAL A 205 -0.85 -1.41 16.56
C VAL A 205 -1.24 -2.11 15.26
N PRO A 206 -0.67 -3.27 14.89
CA PRO A 206 -1.13 -4.03 13.72
C PRO A 206 -2.59 -4.49 13.85
N HIS A 207 -3.08 -4.76 15.07
CA HIS A 207 -4.46 -5.18 15.29
C HIS A 207 -5.43 -4.05 14.93
N MET A 208 -5.17 -2.86 15.47
CA MET A 208 -5.95 -1.67 15.17
C MET A 208 -5.77 -1.19 13.73
N ALA A 209 -4.63 -1.45 13.09
CA ALA A 209 -4.45 -1.21 11.66
C ALA A 209 -5.42 -2.04 10.80
N VAL A 210 -5.54 -3.34 11.05
CA VAL A 210 -6.52 -4.19 10.36
C VAL A 210 -7.95 -3.72 10.61
N PHE A 211 -8.31 -3.48 11.88
CA PHE A 211 -9.65 -2.99 12.25
C PHE A 211 -9.99 -1.66 11.58
N THR A 212 -9.10 -0.67 11.70
CA THR A 212 -9.30 0.67 11.15
C THR A 212 -9.42 0.60 9.63
N ARG A 213 -8.58 -0.20 8.96
CA ARG A 213 -8.66 -0.34 7.51
C ARG A 213 -10.01 -0.91 7.08
N VAL A 214 -10.48 -1.99 7.70
CA VAL A 214 -11.79 -2.58 7.37
C VAL A 214 -12.93 -1.61 7.68
N ALA A 215 -12.84 -0.88 8.80
CA ALA A 215 -13.86 0.07 9.23
C ALA A 215 -13.91 1.38 8.41
N LEU A 216 -12.83 1.79 7.74
CA LEU A 216 -12.82 2.98 6.87
C LEU A 216 -13.67 2.80 5.60
N GLY A 217 -13.85 1.56 5.14
CA GLY A 217 -14.54 1.25 3.90
C GLY A 217 -13.87 1.91 2.68
N GLU A 218 -14.68 2.30 1.69
CA GLU A 218 -14.24 2.92 0.42
C GLU A 218 -14.07 4.45 0.49
N GLN A 219 -14.60 5.10 1.54
CA GLN A 219 -14.72 6.56 1.58
C GLN A 219 -13.39 7.30 1.84
N TRP A 220 -12.36 6.60 2.32
CA TRP A 220 -11.14 7.23 2.85
C TRP A 220 -9.86 6.59 2.29
N LYS A 221 -9.77 6.52 0.96
CA LYS A 221 -8.67 5.85 0.24
C LYS A 221 -7.29 6.46 0.49
N ASP A 222 -7.21 7.78 0.69
CA ASP A 222 -5.92 8.44 0.91
C ASP A 222 -5.32 8.08 2.29
N LEU A 223 -6.18 7.82 3.28
CA LEU A 223 -5.77 7.42 4.63
C LEU A 223 -5.48 5.93 4.75
N SER A 224 -6.04 5.10 3.86
CA SER A 224 -5.88 3.64 3.92
C SER A 224 -4.42 3.22 3.81
N GLN A 225 -3.62 3.93 3.02
CA GLN A 225 -2.22 3.60 2.77
C GLN A 225 -1.36 3.72 4.04
N ALA A 226 -1.58 4.79 4.80
CA ALA A 226 -0.84 5.04 6.04
C ALA A 226 -1.16 4.00 7.12
N VAL A 227 -2.42 3.56 7.18
CA VAL A 227 -2.89 2.51 8.10
C VAL A 227 -2.28 1.14 7.79
N LEU A 228 -1.87 0.88 6.56
CA LEU A 228 -1.24 -0.40 6.18
C LEU A 228 0.25 -0.45 6.53
N LEU A 229 0.90 0.68 6.87
CA LEU A 229 2.33 0.73 7.18
C LEU A 229 2.75 -0.24 8.30
N PRO A 230 2.07 -0.31 9.46
CA PRO A 230 2.39 -1.29 10.49
C PRO A 230 2.28 -2.74 10.00
N LEU A 231 1.34 -3.04 9.11
CA LEU A 231 1.18 -4.40 8.58
C LEU A 231 2.33 -4.77 7.65
N SER A 232 2.81 -3.82 6.85
CA SER A 232 3.99 -4.04 6.00
C SER A 232 5.26 -4.30 6.84
N ALA A 233 5.34 -3.71 8.04
CA ALA A 233 6.48 -3.88 8.94
C ALA A 233 6.51 -5.25 9.62
N LEU A 234 5.35 -5.89 9.85
CA LEU A 234 5.29 -7.30 10.27
C LEU A 234 6.08 -8.21 9.31
N GLY A 235 6.17 -7.82 8.04
CA GLY A 235 6.92 -8.55 7.01
C GLY A 235 8.43 -8.28 7.02
N ARG A 236 8.93 -7.22 7.66
CA ARG A 236 10.37 -6.87 7.65
C ARG A 236 11.20 -7.66 8.66
N GLY A 237 10.57 -8.21 9.70
CA GLY A 237 11.20 -9.23 10.56
C GLY A 237 11.42 -10.59 9.88
N LEU A 238 11.19 -10.68 8.56
CA LEU A 238 11.26 -11.91 7.77
C LEU A 238 12.52 -12.03 6.91
N ASP A 239 13.49 -11.11 7.02
CA ASP A 239 14.80 -11.38 6.44
C ASP A 239 15.29 -12.73 7.00
N PRO A 240 15.77 -13.68 6.17
CA PRO A 240 16.15 -15.03 6.61
C PRO A 240 17.19 -15.09 7.75
N GLY A 241 17.79 -13.94 8.12
CA GLY A 241 18.66 -13.78 9.30
C GLY A 241 18.06 -13.00 10.48
N SER A 242 16.83 -12.50 10.38
CA SER A 242 16.10 -11.83 11.46
C SER A 242 15.38 -12.87 12.32
N ILE A 243 15.81 -12.98 13.57
CA ILE A 243 15.38 -14.02 14.53
C ILE A 243 14.02 -13.68 15.19
N ASP A 244 13.44 -12.51 14.89
CA ASP A 244 12.71 -11.79 15.93
C ASP A 244 11.18 -11.94 15.91
N THR A 245 10.58 -12.67 14.98
CA THR A 245 9.13 -13.00 15.07
C THR A 245 8.86 -14.47 14.75
N PRO A 246 8.55 -15.30 15.76
CA PRO A 246 8.11 -16.67 15.56
C PRO A 246 6.90 -16.70 14.62
N GLY A 247 6.91 -17.62 13.65
CA GLY A 247 5.78 -17.76 12.72
C GLY A 247 4.44 -18.01 13.41
N ALA A 248 4.47 -18.62 14.60
CA ALA A 248 3.31 -18.86 15.44
C ALA A 248 2.58 -17.57 15.86
N ASP A 249 3.30 -16.47 16.07
CA ASP A 249 2.68 -15.20 16.48
C ASP A 249 1.86 -14.58 15.35
N VAL A 250 2.31 -14.73 14.10
CA VAL A 250 1.60 -14.24 12.92
C VAL A 250 0.39 -15.13 12.61
N GLU A 251 0.52 -16.45 12.77
CA GLU A 251 -0.63 -17.36 12.59
C GLU A 251 -1.73 -17.04 13.61
N LYS A 252 -1.37 -16.89 14.89
CA LYS A 252 -2.28 -16.46 15.93
C LYS A 252 -2.87 -15.07 15.65
N PHE A 253 -2.08 -14.12 15.14
CA PHE A 253 -2.60 -12.82 14.71
C PHE A 253 -3.67 -12.96 13.62
N VAL A 254 -3.43 -13.80 12.60
CA VAL A 254 -4.42 -14.03 11.54
C VAL A 254 -5.70 -14.64 12.13
N GLU A 255 -5.60 -15.59 13.04
CA GLU A 255 -6.75 -16.21 13.71
C GLU A 255 -7.52 -15.19 14.59
N ASP A 256 -6.84 -14.54 15.52
CA ASP A 256 -7.47 -13.66 16.51
C ASP A 256 -7.98 -12.34 15.90
N VAL A 257 -7.23 -11.77 14.97
CA VAL A 257 -7.49 -10.42 14.45
C VAL A 257 -8.25 -10.45 13.14
N ILE A 258 -7.79 -11.24 12.18
CA ILE A 258 -8.38 -11.25 10.84
C ILE A 258 -9.63 -12.13 10.83
N ILE A 259 -9.53 -13.39 11.27
CA ILE A 259 -10.65 -14.34 11.21
C ILE A 259 -11.69 -14.02 12.28
N ALA A 260 -11.30 -13.99 13.56
CA ALA A 260 -12.23 -13.77 14.67
C ALA A 260 -12.55 -12.30 14.92
N GLY A 261 -11.59 -11.39 14.67
CA GLY A 261 -11.72 -9.97 14.99
C GLY A 261 -12.54 -9.18 13.99
N VAL A 262 -12.05 -9.05 12.75
CA VAL A 262 -12.71 -8.26 11.69
C VAL A 262 -13.52 -9.10 10.69
N GLY A 263 -13.28 -10.40 10.64
CA GLY A 263 -13.82 -11.30 9.64
C GLY A 263 -12.93 -11.38 8.39
N MET A 264 -12.55 -12.61 8.01
CA MET A 264 -11.71 -12.88 6.84
C MET A 264 -12.30 -12.28 5.56
N ASP A 265 -13.61 -12.40 5.36
CA ASP A 265 -14.26 -11.94 4.12
C ASP A 265 -14.21 -10.42 3.97
N ALA A 266 -14.47 -9.69 5.07
CA ALA A 266 -14.39 -8.24 5.08
C ALA A 266 -12.96 -7.76 4.81
N PHE A 267 -11.98 -8.41 5.44
CA PHE A 267 -10.57 -8.10 5.21
C PHE A 267 -10.13 -8.38 3.77
N MET A 268 -10.43 -9.56 3.22
CA MET A 268 -10.01 -9.94 1.87
C MET A 268 -10.69 -9.10 0.79
N THR A 269 -11.98 -8.79 0.96
CA THR A 269 -12.71 -7.86 0.09
C THR A 269 -12.05 -6.49 0.10
N CYS A 270 -11.70 -5.99 1.29
CA CYS A 270 -11.00 -4.72 1.46
C CYS A 270 -9.63 -4.70 0.74
N MET A 271 -8.81 -5.74 0.92
CA MET A 271 -7.51 -5.85 0.25
C MET A 271 -7.64 -5.91 -1.28
N LYS A 272 -8.66 -6.62 -1.78
CA LYS A 272 -8.94 -6.67 -3.22
C LYS A 272 -9.32 -5.31 -3.78
N THR A 273 -10.25 -4.61 -3.12
CA THR A 273 -10.64 -3.24 -3.51
C THR A 273 -9.44 -2.31 -3.51
N ASP A 274 -8.57 -2.40 -2.49
CA ASP A 274 -7.33 -1.62 -2.46
C ASP A 274 -6.42 -1.94 -3.64
N LEU A 275 -6.25 -3.22 -4.02
CA LEU A 275 -5.46 -3.60 -5.19
C LEU A 275 -6.08 -3.08 -6.49
N GLU A 276 -7.40 -3.01 -6.60
CA GLU A 276 -8.08 -2.55 -7.81
C GLU A 276 -8.01 -1.02 -7.97
N GLU A 277 -7.95 -0.28 -6.87
CA GLU A 277 -8.14 1.17 -6.86
C GLU A 277 -6.91 1.99 -6.46
N SER A 278 -5.94 1.40 -5.76
CA SER A 278 -4.80 2.15 -5.21
C SER A 278 -3.87 2.72 -6.28
N GLN A 279 -3.28 3.86 -5.93
CA GLN A 279 -2.14 4.45 -6.63
C GLN A 279 -0.83 3.76 -6.24
N LEU A 280 0.25 4.08 -6.95
CA LEU A 280 1.57 3.45 -6.78
C LEU A 280 2.05 3.40 -5.33
N ASP A 281 2.04 4.54 -4.63
CA ASP A 281 2.60 4.64 -3.27
C ASP A 281 1.86 3.72 -2.27
N GLY A 282 0.54 3.58 -2.42
CA GLY A 282 -0.28 2.66 -1.60
C GLY A 282 -0.07 1.19 -1.93
N LEU A 283 0.21 0.87 -3.20
CA LEU A 283 0.42 -0.51 -3.63
C LEU A 283 1.67 -1.11 -3.00
N CYS A 284 2.77 -0.35 -2.85
CA CYS A 284 3.97 -0.86 -2.17
C CYS A 284 3.66 -1.32 -0.74
N THR A 285 2.99 -0.48 0.05
CA THR A 285 2.62 -0.80 1.43
C THR A 285 1.67 -1.99 1.49
N LEU A 286 0.67 -2.03 0.61
CA LEU A 286 -0.31 -3.11 0.53
C LEU A 286 0.35 -4.46 0.19
N PHE A 287 1.22 -4.49 -0.81
CA PHE A 287 1.95 -5.71 -1.17
C PHE A 287 2.89 -6.15 -0.05
N GLY A 288 3.54 -5.20 0.65
CA GLY A 288 4.32 -5.49 1.85
C GLY A 288 3.48 -6.12 2.97
N ALA A 289 2.26 -5.62 3.19
CA ALA A 289 1.32 -6.19 4.17
C ALA A 289 0.87 -7.61 3.78
N LEU A 290 0.49 -7.82 2.51
CA LEU A 290 0.12 -9.16 2.02
C LEU A 290 1.30 -10.15 2.11
N LYS A 291 2.54 -9.68 1.85
CA LYS A 291 3.78 -10.46 1.99
C LYS A 291 3.95 -10.97 3.43
N ALA A 292 3.66 -10.13 4.43
CA ALA A 292 3.79 -10.49 5.84
C ALA A 292 2.90 -11.68 6.24
N PHE A 293 1.64 -11.71 5.79
CA PHE A 293 0.69 -12.75 6.18
C PHE A 293 0.92 -14.08 5.47
N ARG A 294 1.26 -14.03 4.18
CA ARG A 294 1.36 -15.23 3.33
C ARG A 294 2.40 -16.23 3.84
N HIS A 295 3.51 -15.77 4.40
CA HIS A 295 4.58 -16.67 4.84
C HIS A 295 4.20 -17.55 6.03
N ARG A 296 3.17 -17.17 6.78
CA ARG A 296 2.95 -17.68 8.14
C ARG A 296 1.55 -18.23 8.38
N SER A 297 0.62 -18.10 7.43
CA SER A 297 -0.74 -18.64 7.58
C SER A 297 -1.14 -19.47 6.37
N SER A 298 -1.43 -20.76 6.62
CA SER A 298 -1.98 -21.68 5.62
C SER A 298 -3.38 -21.27 5.16
N VAL A 299 -4.20 -20.71 6.07
CA VAL A 299 -5.53 -20.18 5.79
C VAL A 299 -5.45 -19.05 4.75
N PHE A 300 -4.47 -18.16 4.89
CA PHE A 300 -4.30 -17.05 3.96
C PHE A 300 -4.02 -17.52 2.53
N TYR A 301 -3.36 -18.67 2.34
CA TYR A 301 -3.12 -19.24 1.02
C TYR A 301 -4.43 -19.63 0.31
N ALA A 302 -5.38 -20.26 1.00
CA ALA A 302 -6.67 -20.62 0.44
C ALA A 302 -7.50 -19.39 0.04
N MET A 303 -7.35 -18.28 0.79
CA MET A 303 -8.09 -17.06 0.55
C MET A 303 -7.58 -16.28 -0.67
N PHE A 304 -6.30 -16.40 -1.04
CA PHE A 304 -5.76 -15.77 -2.25
C PHE A 304 -6.53 -16.19 -3.50
N ASP A 305 -6.79 -17.50 -3.62
CA ASP A 305 -7.51 -18.09 -4.73
C ASP A 305 -8.99 -17.69 -4.70
N LEU A 306 -9.65 -17.90 -3.54
CA LEU A 306 -11.08 -17.58 -3.37
C LEU A 306 -11.43 -16.13 -3.75
N TYR A 307 -10.56 -15.18 -3.39
CA TYR A 307 -10.78 -13.76 -3.66
C TYR A 307 -10.21 -13.27 -5.00
N ARG A 308 -9.48 -14.13 -5.73
CA ARG A 308 -8.77 -13.78 -6.96
C ARG A 308 -7.80 -12.61 -6.76
N LEU A 309 -7.08 -12.63 -5.63
CA LEU A 309 -6.05 -11.64 -5.33
C LEU A 309 -4.92 -11.63 -6.37
N PRO A 310 -4.44 -12.78 -6.89
CA PRO A 310 -3.42 -12.80 -7.95
C PRO A 310 -3.78 -11.92 -9.16
N GLU A 311 -5.03 -11.94 -9.59
CA GLU A 311 -5.53 -11.14 -10.71
C GLU A 311 -5.57 -9.66 -10.38
N ALA A 312 -6.08 -9.31 -9.19
CA ALA A 312 -6.12 -7.93 -8.73
C ALA A 312 -4.70 -7.34 -8.56
N MET A 313 -3.78 -8.12 -8.00
CA MET A 313 -2.36 -7.77 -7.90
C MET A 313 -1.74 -7.58 -9.27
N MET A 314 -2.02 -8.45 -10.23
CA MET A 314 -1.48 -8.28 -11.58
C MET A 314 -2.07 -7.10 -12.32
N ALA A 315 -3.36 -6.83 -12.14
CA ALA A 315 -3.98 -5.61 -12.66
C ALA A 315 -3.31 -4.37 -12.06
N ALA A 316 -3.01 -4.36 -10.76
CA ALA A 316 -2.25 -3.29 -10.11
C ALA A 316 -0.86 -3.10 -10.72
N VAL A 317 -0.08 -4.19 -10.86
CA VAL A 317 1.27 -4.15 -11.45
C VAL A 317 1.21 -3.64 -12.89
N ASP A 318 0.28 -4.12 -13.72
CA ASP A 318 0.09 -3.68 -15.09
C ASP A 318 -0.28 -2.17 -15.18
N ARG A 319 -1.16 -1.69 -14.28
CA ARG A 319 -1.52 -0.27 -14.23
C ARG A 319 -0.29 0.58 -13.95
N VAL A 320 0.52 0.20 -12.98
CA VAL A 320 1.67 0.97 -12.53
C VAL A 320 2.81 0.93 -13.56
N ILE A 321 3.15 -0.23 -14.13
CA ILE A 321 4.24 -0.35 -15.13
C ILE A 321 3.94 0.48 -16.39
N GLY A 322 2.66 0.66 -16.72
CA GLY A 322 2.21 1.51 -17.81
C GLY A 322 2.36 3.01 -17.55
N LEU A 323 2.56 3.43 -16.31
CA LEU A 323 2.88 4.82 -15.98
C LEU A 323 4.36 5.04 -16.32
N GLU A 324 4.65 5.91 -17.30
CA GLU A 324 6.02 6.36 -17.61
C GLU A 324 6.56 7.29 -16.50
N THR A 325 6.42 6.91 -15.23
CA THR A 325 6.87 7.70 -14.08
C THR A 325 8.36 7.46 -13.83
N GLN A 326 9.05 8.51 -13.39
CA GLN A 326 10.50 8.50 -13.10
C GLN A 326 10.86 7.82 -11.77
N ARG A 327 9.88 7.32 -10.99
CA ARG A 327 10.11 6.69 -9.68
C ARG A 327 10.48 5.22 -9.83
N THR A 328 11.68 4.94 -10.34
CA THR A 328 12.19 3.56 -10.55
C THR A 328 12.28 2.75 -9.25
N TRP A 329 12.55 3.40 -8.12
CA TRP A 329 12.67 2.75 -6.81
C TRP A 329 11.35 2.16 -6.33
N ASP A 330 10.26 2.93 -6.33
CA ASP A 330 8.92 2.44 -5.90
C ASP A 330 8.45 1.28 -6.78
N LEU A 331 8.70 1.36 -8.10
CA LEU A 331 8.40 0.29 -9.03
C LEU A 331 9.17 -1.00 -8.72
N THR A 332 10.44 -0.86 -8.37
CA THR A 332 11.31 -2.00 -8.05
C THR A 332 10.87 -2.65 -6.73
N LEU A 333 10.54 -1.85 -5.71
CA LEU A 333 10.04 -2.34 -4.43
C LEU A 333 8.66 -3.02 -4.57
N LEU A 334 7.73 -2.38 -5.30
CA LEU A 334 6.43 -2.97 -5.60
C LEU A 334 6.60 -4.34 -6.28
N TYR A 335 7.48 -4.40 -7.28
CA TYR A 335 7.75 -5.64 -7.99
C TYR A 335 8.42 -6.68 -7.12
N GLU A 336 9.38 -6.32 -6.28
CA GLU A 336 10.00 -7.24 -5.33
C GLU A 336 8.92 -7.91 -4.45
N HIS A 337 8.03 -7.12 -3.87
CA HIS A 337 6.94 -7.67 -3.05
C HIS A 337 5.96 -8.51 -3.87
N ALA A 338 5.61 -8.08 -5.08
CA ALA A 338 4.77 -8.85 -5.99
C ALA A 338 5.42 -10.20 -6.33
N CYS A 339 6.66 -10.16 -6.80
CA CYS A 339 7.38 -11.32 -7.25
C CYS A 339 7.62 -12.30 -6.13
N TYR A 340 7.86 -11.81 -4.92
CA TYR A 340 7.92 -12.66 -3.74
C TYR A 340 6.60 -13.37 -3.44
N LEU A 341 5.50 -12.64 -3.40
CA LEU A 341 4.16 -13.22 -3.18
C LEU A 341 3.86 -14.30 -4.21
N PHE A 342 4.17 -14.03 -5.48
CA PHE A 342 3.92 -14.94 -6.59
C PHE A 342 4.89 -16.11 -6.67
N TYR A 343 6.18 -15.88 -6.41
CA TYR A 343 7.15 -16.95 -6.24
C TYR A 343 6.67 -17.93 -5.18
N MET A 344 6.18 -17.43 -4.05
CA MET A 344 5.62 -18.31 -3.01
C MET A 344 4.34 -19.04 -3.45
N CYS A 345 3.59 -18.55 -4.44
CA CYS A 345 2.49 -19.31 -5.06
C CYS A 345 3.01 -20.45 -5.93
N VAL A 346 3.95 -20.11 -6.82
CA VAL A 346 4.44 -21.00 -7.88
C VAL A 346 5.43 -22.01 -7.33
N HIS A 347 6.29 -21.63 -6.39
CA HIS A 347 7.31 -22.47 -5.78
C HIS A 347 6.71 -23.66 -5.06
N LYS A 348 5.70 -23.45 -4.20
CA LYS A 348 5.04 -24.57 -3.49
C LYS A 348 4.41 -25.57 -4.46
N PHE A 349 3.78 -25.08 -5.52
CA PHE A 349 3.26 -25.93 -6.58
C PHE A 349 4.39 -26.65 -7.32
N GLY A 350 5.45 -25.93 -7.68
CA GLY A 350 6.65 -26.47 -8.32
C GLY A 350 7.35 -27.55 -7.51
N GLU A 351 7.55 -27.35 -6.20
CA GLU A 351 8.10 -28.34 -5.27
C GLU A 351 7.25 -29.61 -5.28
N ALA A 352 5.92 -29.49 -5.13
CA ALA A 352 5.03 -30.64 -5.17
C ALA A 352 5.13 -31.40 -6.51
N VAL A 353 5.22 -30.67 -7.62
CA VAL A 353 5.41 -31.23 -8.97
C VAL A 353 6.76 -31.96 -9.10
N ILE A 354 7.85 -31.33 -8.65
CA ILE A 354 9.22 -31.86 -8.75
C ILE A 354 9.41 -33.09 -7.87
N GLU A 355 8.81 -33.09 -6.67
CA GLU A 355 8.90 -34.19 -5.71
C GLU A 355 7.90 -35.31 -6.00
N GLY A 356 7.01 -35.15 -6.98
CA GLY A 356 5.96 -36.12 -7.30
C GLY A 356 4.95 -36.32 -6.18
N LYS A 357 4.70 -35.28 -5.37
CA LYS A 357 3.71 -35.30 -4.28
C LYS A 357 2.30 -35.08 -4.85
N THR A 358 1.29 -35.44 -4.06
CA THR A 358 -0.11 -35.13 -4.38
C THR A 358 -0.27 -33.62 -4.57
N LEU A 359 -0.76 -33.22 -5.74
CA LEU A 359 -0.91 -31.82 -6.10
C LEU A 359 -2.17 -31.24 -5.47
N SER A 360 -2.03 -30.10 -4.82
CA SER A 360 -3.15 -29.16 -4.64
C SER A 360 -3.28 -28.29 -5.89
N ALA A 361 -4.50 -27.78 -6.14
CA ALA A 361 -4.71 -26.77 -7.16
C ALA A 361 -3.69 -25.63 -7.01
N PRO A 362 -3.06 -25.15 -8.11
CA PRO A 362 -2.14 -24.04 -8.03
C PRO A 362 -2.90 -22.79 -7.57
N ALA A 363 -2.39 -22.08 -6.57
CA ALA A 363 -3.03 -20.83 -6.13
C ALA A 363 -2.95 -19.68 -7.15
N VAL A 364 -2.25 -19.89 -8.26
CA VAL A 364 -2.07 -18.91 -9.34
C VAL A 364 -2.11 -19.67 -10.64
N ASP A 365 -2.93 -19.20 -11.58
CA ASP A 365 -2.98 -19.76 -12.92
C ASP A 365 -1.66 -19.52 -13.68
N GLY A 366 -1.35 -20.43 -14.60
CA GLY A 366 -0.12 -20.36 -15.38
C GLY A 366 0.03 -19.08 -16.21
N ASP A 367 -1.06 -18.50 -16.72
CA ASP A 367 -1.03 -17.22 -17.43
C ASP A 367 -0.64 -16.06 -16.51
N ILE A 368 -1.18 -16.00 -15.30
CA ILE A 368 -0.81 -15.01 -14.28
C ILE A 368 0.67 -15.17 -13.96
N ALA A 369 1.13 -16.40 -13.63
CA ALA A 369 2.52 -16.72 -13.33
C ALA A 369 3.48 -16.21 -14.42
N PHE A 370 3.15 -16.47 -15.69
CA PHE A 370 3.96 -16.03 -16.82
C PHE A 370 3.98 -14.50 -16.99
N ARG A 371 2.84 -13.80 -16.77
CA ARG A 371 2.80 -12.32 -16.84
C ARG A 371 3.67 -11.66 -15.78
N ILE A 372 3.67 -12.18 -14.56
CA ILE A 372 4.48 -11.65 -13.46
C ILE A 372 5.94 -11.68 -13.85
N LEU A 373 6.39 -12.84 -14.32
CA LEU A 373 7.75 -13.04 -14.76
C LEU A 373 8.11 -12.08 -15.91
N ALA A 374 7.22 -11.95 -16.90
CA ALA A 374 7.41 -11.02 -18.01
C ALA A 374 7.56 -9.56 -17.54
N ARG A 375 6.69 -9.10 -16.63
CA ARG A 375 6.74 -7.74 -16.04
C ARG A 375 7.98 -7.51 -15.19
N GLY A 376 8.44 -8.56 -14.54
CA GLY A 376 9.68 -8.55 -13.80
C GLY A 376 10.91 -8.32 -14.62
N LEU A 377 11.03 -9.09 -15.70
CA LEU A 377 12.07 -8.90 -16.69
C LEU A 377 11.98 -7.51 -17.34
N ASP A 378 10.78 -6.96 -17.52
CA ASP A 378 10.59 -5.59 -18.02
C ASP A 378 11.15 -4.53 -17.07
N LEU A 379 10.98 -4.73 -15.76
CA LEU A 379 11.46 -3.82 -14.72
C LEU A 379 12.97 -3.92 -14.53
N ILE A 380 13.49 -5.15 -14.44
CA ILE A 380 14.93 -5.44 -14.36
C ILE A 380 15.66 -4.93 -15.61
N SER A 381 15.03 -4.95 -16.77
CA SER A 381 15.62 -4.40 -18.00
C SER A 381 15.75 -2.87 -18.00
N LYS A 382 15.14 -2.17 -17.04
CA LYS A 382 15.32 -0.72 -16.89
C LYS A 382 16.53 -0.47 -15.98
N PRO A 383 17.37 0.55 -16.27
CA PRO A 383 18.44 0.93 -15.35
C PRO A 383 17.81 1.32 -13.99
N GLY A 384 18.23 0.62 -12.94
CA GLY A 384 17.81 0.84 -11.56
C GLY A 384 19.01 1.10 -10.66
N ASP A 385 18.75 1.65 -9.48
CA ASP A 385 19.78 1.97 -8.49
C ASP A 385 19.81 0.89 -7.38
N GLY A 386 20.94 0.18 -7.22
CA GLY A 386 21.32 -0.48 -5.96
C GLY A 386 20.72 -1.86 -5.64
N GLU A 387 20.70 -2.19 -4.34
CA GLU A 387 20.49 -3.53 -3.74
C GLU A 387 19.10 -4.16 -4.00
N LEU A 388 18.04 -3.34 -4.11
CA LEU A 388 16.69 -3.86 -4.41
C LEU A 388 16.64 -4.54 -5.78
N HIS A 389 17.52 -4.11 -6.69
CA HIS A 389 17.67 -4.75 -7.98
C HIS A 389 18.12 -6.21 -7.81
N ASP A 390 19.14 -6.47 -6.99
CA ASP A 390 19.71 -7.82 -6.80
C ASP A 390 18.71 -8.82 -6.25
N MET A 391 17.87 -8.40 -5.29
CA MET A 391 16.79 -9.27 -4.79
C MET A 391 15.75 -9.54 -5.87
N ALA A 392 15.35 -8.52 -6.64
CA ALA A 392 14.46 -8.71 -7.78
C ALA A 392 15.07 -9.67 -8.83
N LEU A 393 16.39 -9.59 -9.09
CA LEU A 393 17.10 -10.52 -9.96
C LEU A 393 17.00 -11.95 -9.43
N HIS A 394 17.35 -12.16 -8.15
CA HIS A 394 17.34 -13.47 -7.53
C HIS A 394 15.95 -14.13 -7.60
N MET A 395 14.91 -13.41 -7.22
CA MET A 395 13.52 -13.88 -7.24
C MET A 395 13.04 -14.20 -8.66
N THR A 396 13.43 -13.37 -9.63
CA THR A 396 13.09 -13.58 -11.05
C THR A 396 13.78 -14.83 -11.59
N GLY A 397 15.06 -15.02 -11.26
CA GLY A 397 15.82 -16.22 -11.66
C GLY A 397 15.23 -17.50 -11.07
N ALA A 398 14.91 -17.48 -9.78
CA ALA A 398 14.27 -18.61 -9.11
C ALA A 398 12.91 -18.94 -9.75
N LEU A 399 12.09 -17.92 -10.06
CA LEU A 399 10.80 -18.12 -10.72
C LEU A 399 10.94 -18.70 -12.13
N ILE A 400 11.89 -18.21 -12.95
CA ILE A 400 12.17 -18.78 -14.28
C ILE A 400 12.54 -20.25 -14.16
N HIS A 401 13.45 -20.57 -13.26
CA HIS A 401 13.92 -21.94 -13.04
C HIS A 401 12.77 -22.87 -12.63
N THR A 402 11.93 -22.47 -11.67
CA THR A 402 10.76 -23.27 -11.28
C THR A 402 9.80 -23.50 -12.44
N LEU A 403 9.50 -22.46 -13.23
CA LEU A 403 8.61 -22.57 -14.39
C LEU A 403 9.18 -23.45 -15.51
N HIS A 404 10.51 -23.41 -15.72
CA HIS A 404 11.22 -24.30 -16.63
C HIS A 404 11.10 -25.77 -16.21
N GLN A 405 11.29 -26.07 -14.91
CA GLN A 405 11.14 -27.42 -14.38
C GLN A 405 9.71 -27.95 -14.52
N ILE A 406 8.69 -27.14 -14.18
CA ILE A 406 7.28 -27.50 -14.35
C ILE A 406 6.97 -27.80 -15.82
N THR A 407 7.47 -26.98 -16.75
CA THR A 407 7.25 -27.17 -18.20
C THR A 407 7.93 -28.44 -18.71
N THR A 408 9.16 -28.71 -18.26
CA THR A 408 9.89 -29.94 -18.59
C THR A 408 9.13 -31.19 -18.13
N ILE A 409 8.60 -31.19 -16.91
CA ILE A 409 7.80 -32.29 -16.37
C ILE A 409 6.48 -32.45 -17.14
N SER A 410 5.81 -31.34 -17.48
CA SER A 410 4.58 -31.35 -18.27
C SER A 410 4.73 -31.99 -19.66
N ASN A 411 5.92 -31.89 -20.24
CA ASN A 411 6.24 -32.49 -21.54
C ASN A 411 6.49 -34.01 -21.48
N GLN A 412 6.56 -34.60 -20.27
CA GLN A 412 6.69 -36.05 -20.09
C GLN A 412 5.34 -36.74 -20.25
N SER A 413 5.36 -37.98 -20.75
CA SER A 413 4.13 -38.78 -20.92
C SER A 413 3.54 -39.17 -19.56
N GLY A 414 2.22 -39.05 -19.42
CA GLY A 414 1.51 -39.44 -18.19
C GLY A 414 1.53 -38.39 -17.08
N CYS A 415 1.83 -37.13 -17.40
CA CYS A 415 1.78 -36.02 -16.45
C CYS A 415 0.34 -35.78 -15.94
N ASP A 416 0.22 -35.29 -14.70
CA ASP A 416 -1.05 -34.91 -14.10
C ASP A 416 -1.76 -33.83 -14.94
N SER A 417 -3.09 -33.97 -15.11
CA SER A 417 -3.90 -33.03 -15.89
C SER A 417 -3.80 -31.59 -15.40
N MET A 418 -3.60 -31.37 -14.10
CA MET A 418 -3.45 -30.06 -13.49
C MET A 418 -2.15 -29.38 -13.94
N ILE A 419 -1.05 -30.12 -14.03
CA ILE A 419 0.22 -29.60 -14.56
C ILE A 419 0.05 -29.24 -16.04
N VAL A 420 -0.61 -30.10 -16.81
CA VAL A 420 -0.90 -29.87 -18.23
C VAL A 420 -1.77 -28.63 -18.43
N GLU A 421 -2.79 -28.42 -17.59
CA GLU A 421 -3.64 -27.23 -17.62
C GLU A 421 -2.88 -25.96 -17.26
N PHE A 422 -2.08 -25.99 -16.19
CA PHE A 422 -1.22 -24.89 -15.77
C PHE A 422 -0.26 -24.46 -16.90
N VAL A 423 0.49 -25.40 -17.48
CA VAL A 423 1.41 -25.12 -18.59
C VAL A 423 0.66 -24.68 -19.86
N SER A 424 -0.53 -25.22 -20.11
CA SER A 424 -1.37 -24.76 -21.22
C SER A 424 -1.79 -23.30 -21.06
N SER A 425 -2.13 -22.87 -19.84
CA SER A 425 -2.42 -21.46 -19.54
C SER A 425 -1.19 -20.58 -19.74
N MET A 426 -0.02 -21.02 -19.24
CA MET A 426 1.27 -20.34 -19.50
C MET A 426 1.52 -20.16 -21.00
N ARG A 427 1.38 -21.24 -21.80
CA ARG A 427 1.61 -21.20 -23.25
C ARG A 427 0.71 -20.19 -23.95
N ARG A 428 -0.56 -20.07 -23.55
CA ARG A 428 -1.48 -19.06 -24.11
C ARG A 428 -0.94 -17.66 -23.86
N GLN A 429 -0.53 -17.37 -22.64
CA GLN A 429 -0.02 -16.05 -22.27
C GLN A 429 1.35 -15.75 -22.86
N ALA A 430 2.22 -16.75 -22.97
CA ALA A 430 3.56 -16.61 -23.50
C ALA A 430 3.55 -16.11 -24.95
N ARG A 431 2.53 -16.48 -25.75
CA ARG A 431 2.33 -15.93 -27.10
C ARG A 431 2.11 -14.41 -27.09
N HIS A 432 1.69 -13.80 -26.00
CA HIS A 432 1.49 -12.35 -25.95
C HIS A 432 2.71 -11.62 -25.39
N GLU A 433 3.38 -12.21 -24.40
CA GLU A 433 4.41 -11.50 -23.62
C GLU A 433 5.85 -11.89 -23.98
N TRP A 434 6.09 -13.12 -24.45
CA TRP A 434 7.44 -13.68 -24.57
C TRP A 434 8.35 -12.87 -25.50
N TRP A 435 7.91 -12.64 -26.74
CA TRP A 435 8.71 -11.90 -27.72
C TRP A 435 8.90 -10.42 -27.35
N PRO A 436 7.84 -9.66 -26.95
CA PRO A 436 8.02 -8.31 -26.45
C PRO A 436 9.02 -8.19 -25.29
N THR A 437 8.94 -9.09 -24.30
CA THR A 437 9.88 -9.12 -23.17
C THR A 437 11.30 -9.44 -23.64
N LEU A 438 11.48 -10.43 -24.52
CA LEU A 438 12.79 -10.76 -25.09
C LEU A 438 13.43 -9.57 -25.82
N CYS A 439 12.64 -8.80 -26.57
CA CYS A 439 13.11 -7.57 -27.22
C CYS A 439 13.56 -6.51 -26.21
N ARG A 440 12.86 -6.38 -25.06
CA ARG A 440 13.22 -5.42 -24.00
C ARG A 440 14.52 -5.82 -23.31
N ILE A 441 14.66 -7.09 -22.95
CA ILE A 441 15.91 -7.67 -22.41
C ILE A 441 17.07 -7.45 -23.40
N GLY A 442 16.88 -7.74 -24.69
CA GLY A 442 17.94 -7.52 -25.69
C GLY A 442 18.30 -6.04 -25.90
N THR A 443 17.35 -5.13 -25.68
CA THR A 443 17.60 -3.69 -25.76
C THR A 443 18.36 -3.19 -24.54
N SER A 444 18.09 -3.72 -23.34
CA SER A 444 18.80 -3.33 -22.12
C SER A 444 20.25 -3.77 -22.15
N THR A 445 20.54 -5.00 -22.62
CA THR A 445 21.91 -5.50 -22.81
C THR A 445 22.74 -4.60 -23.74
N TYR A 446 22.11 -3.95 -24.71
CA TYR A 446 22.80 -3.01 -25.61
C TYR A 446 23.03 -1.63 -24.97
N ARG A 447 22.09 -1.16 -24.14
CA ARG A 447 22.19 0.17 -23.49
C ARG A 447 23.20 0.21 -22.35
N ALA A 448 23.48 -0.93 -21.73
CA ALA A 448 24.40 -1.05 -20.62
C ALA A 448 25.88 -1.02 -21.07
N GLU A 449 26.27 -0.14 -22.01
CA GLU A 449 27.64 -0.09 -22.58
C GLU A 449 28.77 0.07 -21.53
N ASN A 450 28.44 0.40 -20.27
CA ASN A 450 29.38 0.45 -19.13
C ASN A 450 29.15 -0.61 -18.04
N PHE A 451 28.08 -1.41 -18.11
CA PHE A 451 27.80 -2.51 -17.18
C PHE A 451 27.68 -3.79 -17.99
N LYS A 452 28.72 -4.63 -17.97
CA LYS A 452 28.61 -6.04 -18.35
C LYS A 452 27.75 -6.73 -17.31
N ASP A 453 26.44 -6.56 -17.41
CA ASP A 453 25.53 -7.23 -16.52
C ASP A 453 25.37 -8.67 -17.00
N GLU A 454 26.26 -9.53 -16.52
CA GLU A 454 26.24 -10.98 -16.76
C GLU A 454 24.85 -11.56 -16.45
N ASN A 455 24.12 -10.97 -15.49
CA ASN A 455 22.77 -11.39 -15.15
C ASN A 455 21.80 -11.17 -16.30
N MET A 456 21.88 -10.06 -17.04
CA MET A 456 20.98 -9.80 -18.16
C MET A 456 21.18 -10.79 -19.32
N SER A 457 22.42 -11.25 -19.54
CA SER A 457 22.68 -12.34 -20.50
C SER A 457 22.08 -13.64 -20.00
N MET A 458 22.30 -13.98 -18.73
CA MET A 458 21.71 -15.17 -18.10
C MET A 458 20.17 -15.16 -18.19
N PHE A 459 19.52 -14.03 -17.89
CA PHE A 459 18.06 -13.91 -18.01
C PHE A 459 17.57 -14.03 -19.46
N ARG A 460 18.32 -13.46 -20.40
CA ARG A 460 18.00 -13.60 -21.82
C ARG A 460 18.03 -15.06 -22.25
N ASP A 461 19.07 -15.78 -21.85
CA ASP A 461 19.27 -17.18 -22.22
C ASP A 461 18.21 -18.07 -21.54
N SER A 462 17.97 -17.86 -20.23
CA SER A 462 16.92 -18.57 -19.49
C SER A 462 15.51 -18.28 -20.04
N TRP A 463 15.25 -17.05 -20.49
CA TRP A 463 13.98 -16.67 -21.12
C TRP A 463 13.82 -17.30 -22.50
N LEU A 464 14.91 -17.47 -23.26
CA LEU A 464 14.91 -18.19 -24.53
C LEU A 464 14.58 -19.67 -24.32
N GLU A 465 15.28 -20.33 -23.39
CA GLU A 465 15.06 -21.74 -23.02
C GLU A 465 13.61 -21.99 -22.60
N LEU A 466 13.08 -21.18 -21.66
CA LEU A 466 11.68 -21.28 -21.24
C LEU A 466 10.70 -21.11 -22.42
N GLY A 467 11.02 -20.24 -23.38
CA GLY A 467 10.24 -20.09 -24.60
C GLY A 467 10.21 -21.35 -25.45
N GLU A 468 11.36 -21.99 -25.63
CA GLU A 468 11.50 -23.23 -26.40
C GLU A 468 10.71 -24.38 -25.76
N ASP A 469 10.74 -24.52 -24.43
CA ASP A 469 9.96 -25.55 -23.72
C ASP A 469 8.44 -25.34 -23.84
N LEU A 470 8.02 -24.08 -23.98
CA LEU A 470 6.63 -23.70 -24.24
C LEU A 470 6.26 -23.84 -25.73
N GLY A 471 7.19 -24.28 -26.58
CA GLY A 471 7.00 -24.48 -28.01
C GLY A 471 7.03 -23.18 -28.83
N LEU A 472 7.67 -22.14 -28.30
CA LEU A 472 7.87 -20.86 -28.98
C LEU A 472 9.19 -20.86 -29.73
N SER A 473 9.21 -20.27 -30.92
CA SER A 473 10.42 -20.14 -31.74
C SER A 473 10.72 -18.65 -31.97
N PRO A 474 11.93 -18.16 -31.66
CA PRO A 474 12.28 -16.74 -31.87
C PRO A 474 11.90 -16.21 -33.25
N VAL A 475 12.12 -17.00 -34.31
CA VAL A 475 11.82 -16.63 -35.70
C VAL A 475 10.32 -16.53 -35.94
N ARG A 476 9.54 -17.52 -35.47
CA ARG A 476 8.08 -17.55 -35.67
C ARG A 476 7.39 -16.46 -34.87
N GLU A 477 7.81 -16.27 -33.63
CA GLU A 477 7.25 -15.29 -32.70
C GLU A 477 7.57 -13.86 -33.14
N ARG A 478 8.79 -13.60 -33.63
CA ARG A 478 9.13 -12.34 -34.32
C ARG A 478 8.16 -12.07 -35.46
N ALA A 479 8.03 -13.03 -36.38
CA ALA A 479 7.17 -12.86 -37.54
C ALA A 479 5.69 -12.65 -37.16
N ARG A 480 5.19 -13.34 -36.12
CA ARG A 480 3.83 -13.11 -35.59
C ARG A 480 3.71 -11.70 -35.01
N HIS A 481 4.61 -11.32 -34.10
CA HIS A 481 4.59 -10.02 -33.47
C HIS A 481 4.72 -8.88 -34.49
N ASP A 482 5.57 -9.01 -35.49
CA ASP A 482 5.71 -8.03 -36.56
C ASP A 482 4.42 -7.91 -37.38
N ARG A 483 3.73 -9.02 -37.68
CA ARG A 483 2.40 -8.97 -38.32
C ARG A 483 1.37 -8.27 -37.43
N GLU A 484 1.32 -8.59 -36.15
CA GLU A 484 0.35 -8.01 -35.20
C GLU A 484 0.60 -6.51 -34.94
N THR A 485 1.86 -6.10 -34.81
CA THR A 485 2.23 -4.69 -34.64
C THR A 485 2.00 -3.88 -35.90
N ASN A 486 2.17 -4.48 -37.08
CA ASN A 486 1.79 -3.88 -38.36
C ASN A 486 0.28 -3.70 -38.54
N LEU A 487 -0.56 -4.26 -37.66
CA LEU A 487 -2.01 -4.04 -37.62
C LEU A 487 -2.41 -2.98 -36.59
N ARG A 488 -1.46 -2.30 -35.93
CA ARG A 488 -1.74 -1.31 -34.88
C ARG A 488 -1.27 0.08 -35.29
N CYS A 489 -1.92 1.10 -34.76
CA CYS A 489 -1.44 2.47 -34.89
C CYS A 489 -0.22 2.71 -33.99
N CYS A 490 0.85 3.31 -34.51
CA CYS A 490 2.05 3.61 -33.73
C CYS A 490 1.89 4.78 -32.74
N CYS A 491 0.78 5.52 -32.81
CA CYS A 491 0.53 6.67 -31.96
C CYS A 491 -0.02 6.23 -30.58
N PRO A 492 0.67 6.47 -29.44
CA PRO A 492 0.30 5.92 -28.14
C PRO A 492 -1.08 6.33 -27.62
N GLY A 493 -1.51 7.55 -27.95
CA GLY A 493 -2.83 8.08 -27.56
C GLY A 493 -3.99 7.58 -28.41
N CYS A 494 -3.76 6.70 -29.39
CA CYS A 494 -4.80 6.15 -30.25
C CYS A 494 -5.38 4.87 -29.65
N VAL A 495 -6.70 4.69 -29.66
CA VAL A 495 -7.36 3.43 -29.26
C VAL A 495 -6.83 2.22 -30.05
N HIS A 496 -6.50 2.42 -31.32
CA HIS A 496 -5.94 1.40 -32.20
C HIS A 496 -4.43 1.14 -31.99
N HIS A 497 -3.81 1.78 -31.00
CA HIS A 497 -2.46 1.41 -30.57
C HIS A 497 -2.46 0.08 -29.83
N ARG A 498 -3.55 -0.19 -29.09
CA ARG A 498 -3.73 -1.40 -28.29
C ARG A 498 -4.60 -2.43 -29.01
N VAL A 499 -5.58 -1.95 -29.77
CA VAL A 499 -6.51 -2.81 -30.52
C VAL A 499 -6.05 -2.89 -31.98
N PRO A 500 -5.72 -4.09 -32.52
CA PRO A 500 -5.36 -4.24 -33.92
C PRO A 500 -6.57 -3.98 -34.83
N PHE A 501 -6.30 -3.48 -36.03
CA PHE A 501 -7.28 -3.43 -37.11
C PHE A 501 -7.56 -4.83 -37.67
N THR A 502 -8.74 -5.00 -38.26
CA THR A 502 -9.07 -6.19 -39.06
C THR A 502 -8.27 -6.25 -40.35
N SER A 503 -7.80 -5.10 -40.86
CA SER A 503 -7.12 -4.98 -42.15
C SER A 503 -5.98 -3.95 -42.13
N ILE A 504 -4.85 -4.29 -42.76
CA ILE A 504 -3.71 -3.36 -42.96
C ILE A 504 -4.09 -2.17 -43.86
N ALA A 505 -5.06 -2.35 -44.76
CA ALA A 505 -5.45 -1.30 -45.72
C ALA A 505 -6.01 -0.04 -45.06
N GLU A 506 -6.40 -0.14 -43.79
CA GLU A 506 -6.94 0.95 -42.98
C GLU A 506 -5.83 1.85 -42.39
N LEU A 507 -4.57 1.40 -42.46
CA LEU A 507 -3.43 2.07 -41.88
C LEU A 507 -2.55 2.76 -42.93
N ARG A 508 -2.10 3.97 -42.60
CA ARG A 508 -1.21 4.79 -43.44
C ARG A 508 0.22 4.64 -42.97
N LYS A 509 1.10 4.09 -43.81
CA LYS A 509 2.55 4.05 -43.55
C LYS A 509 3.14 5.46 -43.53
N CYS A 510 4.15 5.67 -42.68
CA CYS A 510 4.93 6.90 -42.71
C CYS A 510 5.64 7.04 -44.06
N ALA A 511 5.34 8.10 -44.81
CA ALA A 511 5.97 8.37 -46.11
C ALA A 511 7.50 8.56 -46.04
N GLY A 512 8.06 8.79 -44.85
CA GLY A 512 9.49 8.95 -44.65
C GLY A 512 10.25 7.63 -44.53
N CYS A 513 9.86 6.77 -43.58
CA CYS A 513 10.59 5.52 -43.28
C CYS A 513 9.86 4.23 -43.66
N GLY A 514 8.55 4.26 -43.95
CA GLY A 514 7.74 3.06 -44.22
C GLY A 514 7.49 2.14 -43.01
N GLU A 515 8.33 2.19 -41.98
CA GLU A 515 8.32 1.27 -40.82
C GLU A 515 7.14 1.43 -39.84
N VAL A 516 6.54 2.62 -39.73
CA VAL A 516 5.46 2.87 -38.76
C VAL A 516 4.14 3.20 -39.48
N GLN A 517 3.04 2.88 -38.82
CA GLN A 517 1.69 2.96 -39.39
C GLN A 517 0.74 3.79 -38.51
N TYR A 518 -0.14 4.57 -39.13
CA TYR A 518 -1.09 5.43 -38.44
C TYR A 518 -2.50 5.29 -39.00
N CYS A 519 -3.52 5.24 -38.14
CA CYS A 519 -4.92 5.22 -38.59
C CYS A 519 -5.36 6.57 -39.18
N SER A 520 -4.66 7.66 -38.85
CA SER A 520 -5.00 9.00 -39.33
C SER A 520 -3.78 9.92 -39.40
N ARG A 521 -3.91 11.01 -40.16
CA ARG A 521 -2.92 12.10 -40.17
C ARG A 521 -2.80 12.78 -38.80
N GLY A 522 -3.87 12.78 -38.00
CA GLY A 522 -3.86 13.31 -36.63
C GLY A 522 -2.92 12.49 -35.73
N CYS A 523 -3.05 11.17 -35.77
CA CYS A 523 -2.14 10.26 -35.05
C CYS A 523 -0.68 10.40 -35.51
N GLN A 524 -0.45 10.54 -36.82
CA GLN A 524 0.91 10.80 -37.34
C GLN A 524 1.49 12.11 -36.80
N LYS A 525 0.71 13.21 -36.81
CA LYS A 525 1.16 14.50 -36.27
C LYS A 525 1.45 14.42 -34.78
N MET A 526 0.59 13.74 -34.01
CA MET A 526 0.72 13.57 -32.57
C MET A 526 1.99 12.77 -32.19
N ASP A 527 2.31 11.70 -32.92
CA ASP A 527 3.54 10.91 -32.68
C ASP A 527 4.81 11.54 -33.30
N TRP A 528 4.67 12.56 -34.16
CA TRP A 528 5.80 13.06 -34.97
C TRP A 528 6.98 13.57 -34.14
N SER A 529 6.72 14.24 -33.01
CA SER A 529 7.79 14.73 -32.12
C SER A 529 8.71 13.60 -31.65
N ARG A 530 8.14 12.46 -31.28
CA ARG A 530 8.85 11.24 -30.86
C ARG A 530 9.45 10.48 -32.04
N HIS A 531 8.70 10.36 -33.14
CA HIS A 531 9.09 9.57 -34.30
C HIS A 531 10.20 10.22 -35.16
N LYS A 532 10.24 11.55 -35.25
CA LYS A 532 11.11 12.30 -36.19
C LYS A 532 12.58 11.88 -36.15
N ALA A 533 13.15 11.70 -34.96
CA ALA A 533 14.54 11.29 -34.80
C ALA A 533 14.80 9.88 -35.38
N ARG A 534 13.91 8.93 -35.07
CA ARG A 534 13.98 7.55 -35.59
C ARG A 534 13.71 7.51 -37.09
N CYS A 535 12.74 8.27 -37.59
CA CYS A 535 12.42 8.36 -39.02
C CYS A 535 13.63 8.78 -39.86
N LYS A 536 14.39 9.79 -39.40
CA LYS A 536 15.58 10.28 -40.09
C LYS A 536 16.67 9.21 -40.20
N ARG A 537 16.91 8.45 -39.12
CA ARG A 537 17.91 7.37 -39.08
C ARG A 537 17.55 6.21 -40.01
N LEU A 538 16.26 5.92 -40.16
CA LEU A 538 15.78 4.84 -41.02
C LEU A 538 15.74 5.22 -42.50
N ARG A 539 15.48 6.50 -42.83
CA ARG A 539 15.45 6.99 -44.22
C ARG A 539 16.82 6.96 -44.91
N THR A 540 17.90 6.93 -44.12
CA THR A 540 19.28 6.91 -44.63
C THR A 540 19.83 5.50 -44.88
N ARG A 541 19.04 4.46 -44.62
CA ARG A 541 19.29 3.10 -45.09
C ARG A 541 18.57 2.90 -46.41
#